data_AF-A0A851DZ29-F1
#
_entry.id   AF-A0A851DZ29-F1
#
_cell.length_a   1.000
_cell.length_b   1.000
_cell.length_c   1.000
_cell.angle_alpha   90.00
_cell.angle_beta   90.00
_cell.angle_gamma   90.00
#
_symmetry.space_group_name_H-M   'P 1'
#
loop_
_entity.id
_entity.type
_entity.pdbx_description
1 polymer ?
#
loop_
_entity_poly.entity_id
_entity_poly.type
_entity_poly.pdbx_seq_one_letter_code
_entity_poly.pdbx_strand_id
1 'polypeptide(L)'
;QKGVGMHEPLVDAEGFPRADIDVYQVRTARHNIICLQNDHKALMKQVEEALHKLHAREKEKHAKDEAEALAEAMSQNQSLPQAFAKVNSVTPGSPASISGLQVDDEIVEFGSVNVNNFQNLQNIATVVQHSEGRPLSVTVIRGGRRVHVGLTPKRWAGKGLLGCNIIPLQR
;
A
#
# COMPACT_ATOMS: atom_id res chain seq x y z
N GLN A 1 -61.28 -23.80 17.90
CA GLN A 1 -60.25 -24.56 17.15
C GLN A 1 -60.28 -26.00 17.63
N LYS A 2 -60.35 -27.00 16.74
CA LYS A 2 -60.49 -28.43 17.09
C LYS A 2 -59.22 -29.09 17.68
N GLY A 3 -58.26 -28.31 18.17
CA GLY A 3 -57.03 -28.84 18.81
C GLY A 3 -56.16 -29.70 17.88
N VAL A 4 -56.09 -29.37 16.59
CA VAL A 4 -55.27 -30.08 15.59
C VAL A 4 -54.29 -29.10 14.94
N GLY A 5 -53.06 -29.08 15.42
CA GLY A 5 -51.90 -28.40 14.83
C GLY A 5 -50.92 -29.42 14.22
N MET A 6 -49.61 -29.17 14.27
CA MET A 6 -48.60 -30.04 13.64
C MET A 6 -48.15 -31.22 14.52
N HIS A 7 -48.35 -31.12 15.83
CA HIS A 7 -47.73 -32.03 16.81
C HIS A 7 -48.74 -32.78 17.67
N GLU A 8 -50.02 -32.43 17.59
CA GLU A 8 -51.08 -33.06 18.39
C GLU A 8 -51.42 -34.47 17.88
N PRO A 9 -51.84 -35.39 18.77
CA PRO A 9 -52.19 -36.75 18.40
C PRO A 9 -53.44 -36.80 17.50
N LEU A 10 -53.43 -37.70 16.50
CA LEU A 10 -54.55 -37.94 15.58
C LEU A 10 -55.47 -39.09 16.02
N VAL A 11 -55.18 -39.67 17.18
CA VAL A 11 -55.96 -40.75 17.80
C VAL A 11 -56.63 -40.25 19.08
N ASP A 12 -57.71 -40.91 19.47
CA ASP A 12 -58.39 -40.71 20.75
C ASP A 12 -57.67 -41.43 21.90
N ALA A 13 -58.28 -41.43 23.09
CA ALA A 13 -57.70 -42.04 24.29
C ALA A 13 -57.70 -43.58 24.22
N GLU A 14 -58.61 -44.17 23.46
CA GLU A 14 -58.71 -45.61 23.23
C GLU A 14 -57.81 -46.11 22.09
N GLY A 15 -57.18 -45.19 21.33
CA GLY A 15 -56.23 -45.50 20.27
C GLY A 15 -56.85 -45.60 18.87
N PHE A 16 -58.10 -45.19 18.69
CA PHE A 16 -58.78 -45.17 17.40
C PHE A 16 -58.61 -43.81 16.69
N PRO A 17 -58.73 -43.75 15.35
CA PRO A 17 -58.70 -42.50 14.61
C PRO A 17 -59.81 -41.56 15.07
N ARG A 18 -59.46 -40.31 15.37
CA ARG A 18 -60.40 -39.31 15.85
C ARG A 18 -61.53 -39.06 14.85
N ALA A 19 -62.77 -39.22 15.32
CA ALA A 19 -63.96 -39.06 14.50
C ALA A 19 -64.35 -37.59 14.22
N ASP A 20 -63.78 -36.64 14.96
CA ASP A 20 -64.08 -35.21 14.83
C ASP A 20 -63.28 -34.50 13.71
N ILE A 21 -62.29 -35.19 13.12
CA ILE A 21 -61.34 -34.67 12.13
C ILE A 21 -61.15 -35.63 10.95
N ASP A 22 -60.79 -35.09 9.79
CA ASP A 22 -60.32 -35.89 8.65
C ASP A 22 -58.83 -36.22 8.84
N VAL A 23 -58.55 -37.36 9.46
CA VAL A 23 -57.18 -37.83 9.77
C VAL A 23 -56.31 -37.94 8.52
N TYR A 24 -56.90 -38.31 7.37
CA TYR A 24 -56.16 -38.47 6.13
C TYR A 24 -55.68 -37.12 5.56
N GLN A 25 -56.58 -36.14 5.51
CA GLN A 25 -56.25 -34.78 5.06
C GLN A 25 -55.24 -34.12 6.00
N VAL A 26 -55.43 -34.27 7.32
CA VAL A 26 -54.49 -33.73 8.31
C VAL A 26 -53.10 -34.35 8.16
N ARG A 27 -53.01 -35.67 7.98
CA ARG A 27 -51.72 -36.36 7.77
C ARG A 27 -51.03 -35.88 6.51
N THR A 28 -51.77 -35.71 5.41
CA THR A 28 -51.25 -35.24 4.12
C THR A 28 -50.74 -33.80 4.23
N ALA A 29 -51.53 -32.92 4.85
CA ALA A 29 -51.14 -31.52 5.09
C ALA A 29 -49.89 -31.43 5.98
N ARG A 30 -49.84 -32.18 7.09
CA ARG A 30 -48.66 -32.24 7.97
C ARG A 30 -47.42 -32.72 7.22
N HIS A 31 -47.55 -33.78 6.44
CA HIS A 31 -46.44 -34.30 5.64
C HIS A 31 -45.88 -33.23 4.69
N ASN A 32 -46.76 -32.56 3.94
CA ASN A 32 -46.35 -31.51 3.01
C ASN A 32 -45.68 -30.32 3.72
N ILE A 33 -46.21 -29.90 4.86
CA ILE A 33 -45.62 -28.82 5.67
C ILE A 33 -44.23 -29.22 6.17
N ILE A 34 -44.06 -30.46 6.65
CA ILE A 34 -42.75 -30.95 7.10
C ILE A 34 -41.74 -30.99 5.95
N CYS A 35 -42.15 -31.47 4.77
CA CYS A 35 -41.29 -31.47 3.59
C CYS A 35 -40.86 -30.04 3.23
N LEU A 36 -41.80 -29.10 3.14
CA LEU A 36 -41.50 -27.69 2.85
C LEU A 36 -40.60 -27.04 3.90
N GLN A 37 -40.82 -27.34 5.19
CA GLN A 37 -39.98 -26.82 6.27
C GLN A 37 -38.55 -27.37 6.20
N ASN A 38 -38.40 -28.67 5.89
CA ASN A 38 -37.11 -29.30 5.71
C ASN A 38 -36.37 -28.73 4.51
N ASP A 39 -37.06 -28.56 3.37
CA ASP A 39 -36.50 -27.99 2.16
C ASP A 39 -36.07 -26.54 2.38
N HIS A 40 -36.91 -25.74 3.04
CA HIS A 40 -36.56 -24.37 3.41
C HIS A 40 -35.33 -24.31 4.32
N LYS A 41 -35.25 -25.19 5.33
CA LYS A 41 -34.08 -25.29 6.21
C LYS A 41 -32.82 -25.67 5.43
N ALA A 42 -32.93 -26.58 4.47
CA ALA A 42 -31.82 -27.00 3.62
C ALA A 42 -31.35 -25.86 2.71
N LEU A 43 -32.28 -25.14 2.07
CA LEU A 43 -31.97 -23.98 1.22
C LEU A 43 -31.29 -22.85 2.02
N MET A 44 -31.82 -22.51 3.19
CA MET A 44 -31.22 -21.46 4.03
C MET A 44 -29.80 -21.81 4.45
N LYS A 45 -29.54 -23.08 4.78
CA LYS A 45 -28.18 -23.55 5.10
C LYS A 45 -27.23 -23.41 3.90
N GLN A 46 -27.69 -23.74 2.69
CA GLN A 46 -26.87 -23.57 1.48
C GLN A 46 -26.53 -22.09 1.20
N VAL A 47 -27.49 -21.18 1.42
CA VAL A 47 -27.27 -19.75 1.27
C VAL A 47 -26.23 -19.24 2.26
N GLU A 48 -26.34 -19.63 3.54
CA GLU A 48 -25.38 -19.28 4.59
C GLU A 48 -23.95 -19.74 4.23
N GLU A 49 -23.79 -21.01 3.83
CA GLU A 49 -22.50 -21.56 3.43
C GLU A 49 -21.90 -20.84 2.22
N ALA A 50 -22.72 -20.47 1.23
CA ALA A 50 -22.26 -19.74 0.05
C ALA A 50 -21.78 -18.33 0.41
N LEU A 51 -22.50 -17.63 1.31
CA LEU A 51 -22.14 -16.30 1.78
C LEU A 51 -20.81 -16.32 2.55
N HIS A 52 -20.63 -17.28 3.47
CA HIS A 52 -19.38 -17.45 4.20
C HIS A 52 -18.20 -17.73 3.25
N LYS A 53 -18.39 -18.54 2.20
CA LYS A 53 -17.35 -18.81 1.19
C LYS A 53 -16.96 -17.56 0.40
N LEU A 54 -17.92 -16.71 0.02
CA LEU A 54 -17.64 -15.45 -0.68
C LEU A 54 -16.84 -14.51 0.21
N HIS A 55 -17.29 -14.27 1.44
CA HIS A 55 -16.58 -13.38 2.36
C HIS A 55 -15.22 -13.90 2.80
N ALA A 56 -15.03 -15.22 2.96
CA ALA A 56 -13.72 -15.79 3.22
C ALA A 56 -12.74 -15.53 2.07
N ARG A 57 -13.19 -15.72 0.82
CA ARG A 57 -12.38 -15.42 -0.38
C ARG A 57 -12.08 -13.93 -0.51
N GLU A 58 -13.06 -13.06 -0.27
CA GLU A 58 -12.85 -11.61 -0.31
C GLU A 58 -11.88 -11.15 0.77
N LYS A 59 -11.98 -11.69 1.99
CA LYS A 59 -11.08 -11.37 3.10
C LYS A 59 -9.64 -11.85 2.82
N GLU A 60 -9.48 -13.05 2.28
CA GLU A 60 -8.16 -13.56 1.87
C GLU A 60 -7.56 -12.74 0.73
N LYS A 61 -8.38 -12.35 -0.26
CA LYS A 61 -7.92 -11.50 -1.35
C LYS A 61 -7.53 -10.11 -0.86
N HIS A 62 -8.38 -9.49 -0.04
CA HIS A 62 -8.10 -8.17 0.54
C HIS A 62 -6.83 -8.19 1.40
N ALA A 63 -6.64 -9.23 2.23
CA ALA A 63 -5.43 -9.38 3.03
C ALA A 63 -4.18 -9.58 2.17
N LYS A 64 -4.28 -10.29 1.03
CA LYS A 64 -3.18 -10.42 0.07
C LYS A 64 -2.89 -9.11 -0.65
N ASP A 65 -3.91 -8.43 -1.15
CA ASP A 65 -3.79 -7.14 -1.84
C ASP A 65 -3.20 -6.07 -0.89
N GLU A 66 -3.62 -6.05 0.39
CA GLU A 66 -3.03 -5.18 1.42
C GLU A 66 -1.57 -5.54 1.72
N ALA A 67 -1.24 -6.83 1.83
CA ALA A 67 0.13 -7.28 2.07
C ALA A 67 1.05 -6.97 0.88
N GLU A 68 0.57 -7.14 -0.36
CA GLU A 68 1.28 -6.76 -1.57
C GLU A 68 1.46 -5.25 -1.67
N ALA A 69 0.42 -4.44 -1.39
CA ALA A 69 0.54 -2.98 -1.37
C ALA A 69 1.52 -2.48 -0.30
N LEU A 70 1.53 -3.10 0.89
CA LEU A 70 2.52 -2.82 1.94
C LEU A 70 3.94 -3.22 1.51
N ALA A 71 4.10 -4.37 0.86
CA ALA A 71 5.40 -4.82 0.34
C ALA A 71 5.91 -3.90 -0.78
N GLU A 72 5.04 -3.48 -1.70
CA GLU A 72 5.38 -2.52 -2.76
C GLU A 72 5.75 -1.14 -2.19
N ALA A 73 5.00 -0.65 -1.19
CA ALA A 73 5.32 0.61 -0.51
C ALA A 73 6.65 0.55 0.25
N MET A 74 7.01 -0.61 0.83
CA MET A 74 8.31 -0.83 1.48
C MET A 74 9.45 -0.98 0.45
N SER A 75 9.20 -1.60 -0.70
CA SER A 75 10.19 -1.78 -1.76
C SER A 75 10.50 -0.47 -2.51
N GLN A 76 9.52 0.42 -2.69
CA GLN A 76 9.78 1.75 -3.28
C GLN A 76 10.64 2.66 -2.40
N ASN A 77 10.76 2.37 -1.10
CA ASN A 77 11.64 3.10 -0.17
C ASN A 77 13.05 2.51 -0.03
N GLN A 78 13.38 1.38 -0.69
CA GLN A 78 14.65 0.68 -0.47
C GLN A 78 15.71 0.81 -1.57
N SER A 79 15.40 1.33 -2.75
CA SER A 79 16.46 1.75 -3.69
C SER A 79 16.83 3.21 -3.42
N LEU A 80 17.75 3.42 -2.47
CA LEU A 80 18.45 4.71 -2.41
C LEU A 80 19.04 4.96 -3.81
N PRO A 81 18.68 6.06 -4.47
CA PRO A 81 19.08 6.32 -5.84
C PRO A 81 20.60 6.42 -5.88
N GLN A 82 21.19 5.84 -6.91
CA GLN A 82 22.64 5.76 -7.03
C GLN A 82 23.24 7.17 -7.04
N ALA A 83 24.15 7.43 -6.12
CA ALA A 83 24.94 8.65 -6.11
C ALA A 83 26.12 8.53 -7.10
N PHE A 84 26.39 9.61 -7.84
CA PHE A 84 27.49 9.65 -8.81
C PHE A 84 28.72 10.41 -8.30
N ALA A 85 28.56 11.22 -7.26
CA ALA A 85 29.63 12.03 -6.69
C ALA A 85 29.49 12.19 -5.18
N LYS A 86 30.57 12.56 -4.50
CA LYS A 86 30.60 12.85 -3.06
C LYS A 86 31.25 14.20 -2.80
N VAL A 87 30.74 14.91 -1.80
CA VAL A 87 31.36 16.15 -1.32
C VAL A 87 32.53 15.82 -0.40
N ASN A 88 33.75 16.17 -0.83
CA ASN A 88 34.97 15.92 -0.06
C ASN A 88 35.28 17.04 0.95
N SER A 89 34.94 18.28 0.63
CA SER A 89 35.16 19.42 1.52
C SER A 89 34.26 20.59 1.17
N VAL A 90 33.83 21.36 2.18
CA VAL A 90 33.04 22.59 2.00
C VAL A 90 33.75 23.72 2.72
N THR A 91 33.95 24.86 2.05
CA THR A 91 34.59 26.02 2.66
C THR A 91 33.56 26.80 3.48
N PRO A 92 33.84 27.17 4.75
CA PRO A 92 32.93 27.99 5.54
C PRO A 92 32.62 29.34 4.86
N GLY A 93 31.35 29.77 4.92
CA GLY A 93 30.91 31.04 4.31
C GLY A 93 30.85 31.02 2.77
N SER A 94 31.12 29.88 2.14
CA SER A 94 30.92 29.68 0.70
C SER A 94 29.43 29.51 0.36
N PRO A 95 29.04 29.71 -0.92
CA PRO A 95 27.69 29.43 -1.38
C PRO A 95 27.20 28.02 -1.04
N ALA A 96 28.06 27.00 -1.18
CA ALA A 96 27.72 25.62 -0.82
C ALA A 96 27.46 25.45 0.69
N SER A 97 28.25 26.10 1.54
CA SER A 97 28.06 26.09 3.01
C SER A 97 26.76 26.77 3.42
N ILE A 98 26.47 27.94 2.83
CA ILE A 98 25.25 28.72 3.12
C ILE A 98 24.00 27.96 2.69
N SER A 99 24.08 27.24 1.56
CA SER A 99 23.01 26.38 1.09
C SER A 99 22.81 25.12 1.93
N GLY A 100 23.70 24.81 2.87
CA GLY A 100 23.55 23.67 3.78
C GLY A 100 24.13 22.35 3.25
N LEU A 101 25.01 22.42 2.25
CA LEU A 101 25.79 21.27 1.77
C LEU A 101 26.86 20.92 2.82
N GLN A 102 27.04 19.62 3.08
CA GLN A 102 27.96 19.11 4.11
C GLN A 102 29.01 18.19 3.49
N VAL A 103 30.10 17.99 4.24
CA VAL A 103 31.11 16.97 3.90
C VAL A 103 30.48 15.59 4.00
N ASP A 104 30.88 14.68 3.12
CA ASP A 104 30.35 13.32 2.97
C ASP A 104 28.91 13.21 2.43
N ASP A 105 28.31 14.32 1.99
CA ASP A 105 27.07 14.26 1.22
C ASP A 105 27.30 13.52 -0.11
N GLU A 106 26.51 12.49 -0.37
CA GLU A 106 26.52 11.75 -1.63
C GLU A 106 25.51 12.37 -2.60
N ILE A 107 25.97 12.90 -3.73
CA ILE A 107 25.15 13.62 -4.70
C ILE A 107 24.50 12.62 -5.65
N VAL A 108 23.16 12.66 -5.67
CA VAL A 108 22.30 11.87 -6.54
C VAL A 108 21.91 12.67 -7.78
N GLU A 109 21.62 13.95 -7.60
CA GLU A 109 21.17 14.86 -8.65
C GLU A 109 21.72 16.26 -8.37
N PHE A 110 22.19 16.93 -9.42
CA PHE A 110 22.73 18.27 -9.38
C PHE A 110 22.17 19.09 -10.53
N GLY A 111 21.08 19.82 -10.28
CA GLY A 111 20.36 20.56 -11.31
C GLY A 111 19.86 19.61 -12.39
N SER A 112 20.38 19.74 -13.62
CA SER A 112 20.05 18.83 -14.73
C SER A 112 20.94 17.59 -14.80
N VAL A 113 21.96 17.45 -13.95
CA VAL A 113 22.90 16.32 -13.94
C VAL A 113 22.43 15.23 -12.98
N ASN A 114 22.40 14.00 -13.45
CA ASN A 114 22.04 12.79 -12.70
C ASN A 114 22.97 11.63 -13.07
N VAL A 115 22.82 10.46 -12.43
CA VAL A 115 23.62 9.26 -12.74
C VAL A 115 23.60 8.87 -14.22
N ASN A 116 22.48 9.08 -14.92
CA ASN A 116 22.33 8.64 -16.31
C ASN A 116 23.09 9.53 -17.31
N ASN A 117 23.35 10.79 -16.96
CA ASN A 117 24.02 11.77 -17.84
C ASN A 117 25.38 12.27 -17.30
N PHE A 118 25.78 11.83 -16.11
CA PHE A 118 27.07 12.16 -15.53
C PHE A 118 28.19 11.39 -16.21
N GLN A 119 28.98 12.08 -17.03
CA GLN A 119 30.19 11.52 -17.65
C GLN A 119 31.46 11.93 -16.89
N ASN A 120 31.51 13.20 -16.46
CA ASN A 120 32.64 13.77 -15.75
C ASN A 120 32.21 14.97 -14.89
N LEU A 121 33.11 15.46 -14.03
CA LEU A 121 32.87 16.65 -13.20
C LEU A 121 32.66 17.94 -14.02
N GLN A 122 33.06 17.97 -15.29
CA GLN A 122 32.87 19.13 -16.16
C GLN A 122 31.39 19.41 -16.40
N ASN A 123 30.54 18.39 -16.42
CA ASN A 123 29.09 18.54 -16.55
C ASN A 123 28.51 19.37 -15.39
N ILE A 124 28.97 19.10 -14.16
CA ILE A 124 28.59 19.90 -12.98
C ILE A 124 29.07 21.33 -13.14
N ALA A 125 30.35 21.53 -13.48
CA ALA A 125 30.93 22.86 -13.65
C ALA A 125 30.15 23.69 -14.70
N THR A 126 29.74 23.06 -15.80
CA THR A 126 28.97 23.68 -16.88
C THR A 126 27.58 24.12 -16.41
N VAL A 127 26.88 23.29 -15.64
CA VAL A 127 25.56 23.63 -15.08
C VAL A 127 25.67 24.78 -14.07
N VAL A 128 26.69 24.75 -13.22
CA VAL A 128 26.96 25.80 -12.23
C VAL A 128 27.25 27.14 -12.92
N GLN A 129 28.04 27.14 -13.99
CA GLN A 129 28.40 28.35 -14.71
C GLN A 129 27.20 28.96 -15.46
N HIS A 130 26.35 28.14 -16.10
CA HIS A 130 25.13 28.62 -16.74
C HIS A 130 24.05 29.10 -15.76
N SER A 131 24.14 28.67 -14.50
CA SER A 131 23.16 28.99 -13.45
C SER A 131 23.71 29.98 -12.43
N GLU A 132 24.74 30.75 -12.78
CA GLU A 132 25.27 31.81 -11.92
C GLU A 132 24.15 32.79 -11.53
N GLY A 133 23.97 32.99 -10.22
CA GLY A 133 22.92 33.84 -9.64
C GLY A 133 21.53 33.19 -9.54
N ARG A 134 21.34 31.96 -10.02
CA ARG A 134 20.04 31.24 -9.96
C ARG A 134 20.10 30.04 -9.02
N PRO A 135 19.03 29.74 -8.27
CA PRO A 135 19.00 28.56 -7.41
C PRO A 135 18.96 27.27 -8.24
N LEU A 136 19.85 26.34 -7.91
CA LEU A 136 19.89 24.97 -8.41
C LEU A 136 19.38 24.01 -7.34
N SER A 137 18.51 23.08 -7.74
CA SER A 137 18.10 21.98 -6.88
C SER A 137 19.20 20.91 -6.88
N VAL A 138 19.67 20.52 -5.71
CA VAL A 138 20.65 19.44 -5.52
C VAL A 138 20.04 18.42 -4.57
N THR A 139 20.03 17.15 -4.98
CA THR A 139 19.55 16.04 -4.17
C THR A 139 20.74 15.25 -3.68
N VAL A 140 20.88 15.12 -2.36
CA VAL A 140 21.97 14.39 -1.71
C VAL A 140 21.46 13.30 -0.78
N ILE A 141 22.29 12.30 -0.49
CA ILE A 141 22.06 11.31 0.55
C ILE A 141 22.98 11.67 1.72
N ARG A 142 22.37 11.93 2.89
CA ARG A 142 23.05 12.23 4.15
C ARG A 142 22.59 11.24 5.20
N GLY A 143 23.51 10.43 5.73
CA GLY A 143 23.19 9.40 6.73
C GLY A 143 22.12 8.40 6.24
N GLY A 144 22.12 8.05 4.95
CA GLY A 144 21.15 7.13 4.35
C GLY A 144 19.77 7.74 4.07
N ARG A 145 19.59 9.05 4.24
CA ARG A 145 18.34 9.76 3.93
C ARG A 145 18.53 10.73 2.78
N ARG A 146 17.53 10.82 1.91
CA ARG A 146 17.50 11.79 0.80
C ARG A 146 17.18 13.18 1.33
N VAL A 147 18.00 14.17 0.98
CA VAL A 147 17.87 15.58 1.37
C VAL A 147 17.94 16.45 0.12
N HIS A 148 17.00 17.38 -0.02
CA HIS A 148 16.99 18.37 -1.10
C HIS A 148 17.60 19.69 -0.62
N VAL A 149 18.51 20.25 -1.40
CA VAL A 149 19.31 21.42 -1.07
C VAL A 149 19.22 22.42 -2.23
N GLY A 150 18.86 23.68 -1.91
CA GLY A 150 18.85 24.79 -2.86
C GLY A 150 20.20 25.48 -2.92
N LEU A 151 20.99 25.19 -3.95
CA LEU A 151 22.35 25.69 -4.14
C LEU A 151 22.37 26.84 -5.14
N THR A 152 22.77 28.04 -4.74
CA THR A 152 22.84 29.19 -5.65
C THR A 152 24.30 29.54 -5.96
N PRO A 153 24.81 29.25 -7.17
CA PRO A 153 26.16 29.62 -7.56
C PRO A 153 26.35 31.13 -7.60
N LYS A 154 27.41 31.63 -6.96
CA LYS A 154 27.76 33.06 -7.00
C LYS A 154 29.25 33.26 -6.78
N ARG A 155 29.81 34.35 -7.30
CA ARG A 155 31.16 34.79 -6.93
C ARG A 155 31.21 35.08 -5.43
N TRP A 156 32.29 34.62 -4.80
CA TRP A 156 32.54 34.75 -3.37
C TRP A 156 34.05 34.93 -3.14
N ALA A 157 34.48 35.09 -1.89
CA ALA A 157 35.89 35.40 -1.56
C ALA A 157 36.89 34.28 -1.90
N GLY A 158 36.41 33.07 -2.20
CA GLY A 158 37.26 31.93 -2.56
C GLY A 158 37.28 31.64 -4.06
N LYS A 159 37.77 30.45 -4.41
CA LYS A 159 37.89 30.00 -5.81
C LYS A 159 36.55 29.45 -6.32
N GLY A 160 36.21 29.79 -7.56
CA GLY A 160 35.02 29.30 -8.25
C GLY A 160 33.70 29.90 -7.74
N LEU A 161 32.58 29.26 -8.07
CA LEU A 161 31.23 29.77 -7.80
C LEU A 161 30.51 29.08 -6.63
N LEU A 162 31.08 28.01 -6.07
CA LEU A 162 30.43 27.17 -5.05
C LEU A 162 31.20 27.08 -3.74
N GLY A 163 32.53 26.90 -3.81
CA GLY A 163 33.39 26.72 -2.65
C GLY A 163 33.34 25.34 -1.98
N CYS A 164 32.93 24.31 -2.71
CA CYS A 164 33.06 22.92 -2.30
C CYS A 164 33.95 22.12 -3.28
N ASN A 165 34.52 21.03 -2.77
CA ASN A 165 35.24 20.04 -3.58
C ASN A 165 34.35 18.81 -3.75
N ILE A 166 34.07 18.44 -5.01
CA ILE A 166 33.22 17.31 -5.37
C ILE A 166 34.10 16.29 -6.09
N ILE A 167 34.05 15.04 -5.65
CA ILE A 167 34.80 13.92 -6.24
C ILE A 167 33.81 12.90 -6.83
N PRO A 168 34.09 12.30 -8.00
CA PRO A 168 33.24 11.25 -8.54
C PRO A 168 33.33 10.00 -7.64
N LEU A 169 32.20 9.33 -7.44
CA LEU A 169 32.16 8.02 -6.80
C LEU A 169 32.46 6.98 -7.88
N GLN A 170 33.70 6.46 -7.92
CA GLN A 170 34.01 5.28 -8.73
C GLN A 170 33.48 4.05 -8.00
N ARG A 171 32.46 3.39 -8.57
CA ARG A 171 32.04 2.03 -8.20
C ARG A 171 31.99 1.17 -9.44
#